data_AF-H1LK75-F1
#
_entry.id   AF-H1LK75-F1
#
_cell.length_a   1.000
_cell.length_b   1.000
_cell.length_c   1.000
_cell.angle_alpha   90.00
_cell.angle_beta   90.00
_cell.angle_gamma   90.00
#
_symmetry.space_group_name_H-M   'P 1'
#
loop_
_entity.id
_entity.type
_entity.pdbx_description
1 polymer ?
#
loop_
_entity_poly.entity_id
_entity_poly.type
_entity_poly.pdbx_seq_one_letter_code
_entity_poly.pdbx_strand_id
1 'polypeptide(L)'
;EKFESKLDQKTQNLFKGLIQNKVNLAVESEMDPTDLQTLEAEVTALDTEIDELDQQIKIEKVIPGGSPRKQRRRQLKHLRHLVRDEYLPRKQKYRQYHEWFGDRNSFSKTDHDATFMRMKEDPMQNGQLKPGYNLQIATQSQFVLYYQVNQRPTDQRTLMPFLKTMNFTQTPVNYIVADAGYG
;
A
#
# COMPACT_ATOMS: atom_id res chain seq x y z
N GLU A 1 -2.11 -8.91 -0.04
CA GLU A 1 -2.88 -9.04 -1.29
C GLU A 1 -4.36 -9.42 -1.11
N LYS A 2 -4.73 -10.49 -0.36
CA LYS A 2 -6.15 -10.91 -0.21
C LYS A 2 -7.14 -9.85 0.27
N PHE A 3 -6.69 -8.82 0.99
CA PHE A 3 -7.56 -7.76 1.51
C PHE A 3 -7.70 -6.56 0.56
N GLU A 4 -6.71 -6.34 -0.29
CA GLU A 4 -6.74 -5.27 -1.30
C GLU A 4 -7.65 -5.69 -2.45
N SER A 5 -7.53 -6.91 -2.97
CA SER A 5 -8.43 -7.42 -4.00
C SER A 5 -9.90 -7.46 -3.55
N LYS A 6 -10.16 -7.72 -2.26
CA LYS A 6 -11.50 -7.61 -1.68
C LYS A 6 -11.98 -6.16 -1.61
N LEU A 7 -11.09 -5.20 -1.36
CA LEU A 7 -11.42 -3.78 -1.39
C LEU A 7 -11.78 -3.37 -2.82
N ASP A 8 -11.03 -3.83 -3.82
CA ASP A 8 -11.27 -3.56 -5.24
C ASP A 8 -12.66 -4.02 -5.67
N GLN A 9 -13.02 -5.25 -5.30
CA GLN A 9 -14.37 -5.79 -5.54
C GLN A 9 -15.46 -4.95 -4.87
N LYS A 10 -15.23 -4.49 -3.64
CA LYS A 10 -16.19 -3.63 -2.92
C LYS A 10 -16.34 -2.28 -3.62
N THR A 11 -15.26 -1.69 -4.06
CA THR A 11 -15.26 -0.42 -4.79
C THR A 11 -15.99 -0.54 -6.12
N GLN A 12 -15.69 -1.59 -6.90
CA GLN A 12 -16.39 -1.89 -8.16
C GLN A 12 -17.91 -2.08 -7.97
N ASN A 13 -18.31 -2.78 -6.90
CA ASN A 13 -19.72 -2.98 -6.58
C ASN A 13 -20.40 -1.66 -6.17
N LEU A 14 -19.70 -0.80 -5.44
CA LEU A 14 -20.21 0.51 -5.05
C LEU A 14 -20.39 1.40 -6.28
N PHE A 15 -19.43 1.42 -7.20
CA PHE A 15 -19.52 2.16 -8.46
C PHE A 15 -20.75 1.75 -9.29
N LYS A 16 -21.00 0.44 -9.44
CA LYS A 16 -22.23 -0.07 -10.06
C LYS A 16 -23.49 0.42 -9.34
N GLY A 17 -23.46 0.45 -8.02
CA GLY A 17 -24.53 1.00 -7.19
C GLY A 17 -24.77 2.50 -7.42
N LEU A 18 -23.72 3.30 -7.62
CA LEU A 18 -23.83 4.73 -7.92
C LEU A 18 -24.48 4.98 -9.29
N ILE A 19 -24.08 4.21 -10.30
CA ILE A 19 -24.70 4.24 -11.64
C ILE A 19 -26.19 3.90 -11.56
N GLN A 20 -26.54 2.80 -10.87
CA GLN A 20 -27.94 2.40 -10.69
C GLN A 20 -28.76 3.48 -9.98
N ASN A 21 -28.10 4.18 -9.06
CA ASN A 21 -28.68 5.28 -8.32
C ASN A 21 -28.80 6.57 -9.16
N LYS A 22 -28.33 6.63 -10.41
CA LYS A 22 -28.33 7.83 -11.26
C LYS A 22 -27.57 9.01 -10.67
N VAL A 23 -26.52 8.74 -9.89
CA VAL A 23 -25.57 9.78 -9.49
C VAL A 23 -24.88 10.29 -10.75
N ASN A 24 -24.89 11.61 -10.96
CA ASN A 24 -24.28 12.21 -12.14
C ASN A 24 -22.77 12.21 -11.98
N LEU A 25 -22.17 11.04 -12.22
CA LEU A 25 -20.74 10.84 -12.17
C LEU A 25 -20.15 11.52 -13.42
N ALA A 26 -19.32 12.55 -13.22
CA ALA A 26 -18.48 13.12 -14.28
C ALA A 26 -17.39 12.14 -14.75
N VAL A 27 -17.40 10.91 -14.24
CA VAL A 27 -16.48 9.82 -14.57
C VAL A 27 -16.94 9.22 -15.89
N GLU A 28 -16.19 9.50 -16.95
CA GLU A 28 -16.33 8.80 -18.24
C GLU A 28 -16.24 7.29 -18.00
N SER A 29 -17.06 6.50 -18.69
CA SER A 29 -17.18 5.04 -18.52
C SER A 29 -15.88 4.23 -18.74
N GLU A 30 -14.76 4.91 -18.99
CA GLU A 30 -13.44 4.36 -19.32
C GLU A 30 -12.44 4.41 -18.15
N MET A 31 -12.74 5.08 -17.03
CA MET A 31 -11.82 5.16 -15.89
C MET A 31 -11.92 3.94 -14.98
N ASP A 32 -10.78 3.49 -14.43
CA ASP A 32 -10.74 2.39 -13.45
C ASP A 32 -11.47 2.81 -12.16
N PRO A 33 -12.56 2.14 -11.76
CA PRO A 33 -13.31 2.46 -10.54
C PRO A 33 -12.51 2.22 -9.26
N THR A 34 -11.35 1.56 -9.34
CA THR A 34 -10.47 1.35 -8.18
C THR A 34 -9.33 2.35 -8.07
N ASP A 35 -9.19 3.24 -9.04
CA ASP A 35 -8.19 4.30 -9.01
C ASP A 35 -8.56 5.40 -8.00
N LEU A 36 -7.54 6.01 -7.42
CA LEU A 36 -7.70 7.06 -6.41
C LEU A 36 -8.37 8.31 -6.98
N GLN A 37 -8.04 8.70 -8.21
CA GLN A 37 -8.63 9.90 -8.82
C GLN A 37 -10.12 9.69 -9.09
N THR A 38 -10.49 8.48 -9.54
CA THR A 38 -11.89 8.10 -9.74
C THR A 38 -12.67 8.18 -8.43
N LEU A 39 -12.11 7.66 -7.34
CA LEU A 39 -12.77 7.70 -6.03
C LEU A 39 -12.92 9.13 -5.48
N GLU A 40 -11.94 10.01 -5.71
CA GLU A 40 -12.02 11.42 -5.35
C GLU A 40 -13.11 12.15 -6.15
N ALA A 41 -13.24 11.84 -7.44
CA ALA A 41 -14.30 12.36 -8.29
C ALA A 41 -15.68 11.85 -7.84
N GLU A 42 -15.81 10.57 -7.46
CA GLU A 42 -17.04 10.00 -6.90
C GLU A 42 -17.49 10.72 -5.62
N VAL A 43 -16.56 11.01 -4.70
CA VAL A 43 -16.88 11.75 -3.47
C VAL A 43 -17.39 13.14 -3.81
N THR A 44 -16.74 13.83 -4.75
CA THR A 44 -17.13 15.18 -5.19
C THR A 44 -18.54 15.17 -5.80
N ALA A 45 -18.84 14.20 -6.67
CA ALA A 45 -20.16 14.05 -7.28
C ALA A 45 -21.26 13.70 -6.26
N LEU A 46 -20.92 12.91 -5.24
CA LEU A 46 -21.84 12.62 -4.14
C LEU A 46 -22.13 13.84 -3.27
N ASP A 47 -21.11 14.66 -2.99
CA ASP A 47 -21.28 15.89 -2.21
C ASP A 47 -22.17 16.89 -2.96
N THR A 48 -22.01 17.08 -4.27
CA THR A 48 -22.89 17.97 -5.06
C THR A 48 -24.34 17.49 -5.07
N GLU A 49 -24.60 16.20 -5.31
CA GLU A 49 -25.97 15.67 -5.32
C GLU A 49 -26.62 15.73 -3.92
N ILE A 50 -25.85 15.52 -2.86
CA ILE A 50 -26.33 15.68 -1.48
C ILE A 50 -26.70 17.14 -1.19
N ASP A 51 -25.88 18.10 -1.62
CA ASP A 51 -26.11 19.52 -1.41
C ASP A 51 -27.34 20.02 -2.17
N GLU A 52 -27.54 19.58 -3.42
CA GLU A 52 -28.74 19.85 -4.21
C GLU A 52 -30.00 19.30 -3.52
N LEU A 53 -29.95 18.06 -3.02
CA LEU A 53 -31.05 17.48 -2.25
C LEU A 53 -31.31 18.26 -0.96
N ASP A 54 -30.26 18.71 -0.26
CA ASP A 54 -30.39 19.51 0.96
C ASP A 54 -31.05 20.87 0.68
N GLN A 55 -30.78 21.52 -0.46
CA GLN A 55 -31.50 22.72 -0.90
C GLN A 55 -32.97 22.43 -1.22
N GLN A 56 -33.25 21.37 -1.98
CA GLN A 56 -34.62 20.98 -2.34
C GLN A 56 -35.48 20.62 -1.11
N ILE A 57 -34.89 20.01 -0.08
CA ILE A 57 -35.57 19.63 1.16
C ILE A 57 -35.93 20.86 2.00
N LYS A 58 -35.16 21.96 1.95
CA LYS A 58 -35.48 23.20 2.68
C LYS A 58 -36.78 23.84 2.21
N ILE A 59 -37.09 23.70 0.92
CA ILE A 59 -38.28 24.30 0.28
C ILE A 59 -39.49 23.34 0.34
N GLU A 60 -39.25 22.07 0.65
CA GLU A 60 -40.27 21.03 0.68
C GLU A 60 -41.22 21.19 1.88
N LYS A 61 -42.53 21.20 1.63
CA LYS A 61 -43.55 21.16 2.68
C LYS A 61 -43.50 19.82 3.41
N VAL A 62 -43.92 19.78 4.68
CA VAL A 62 -43.93 18.54 5.47
C VAL A 62 -44.89 17.52 4.84
N ILE A 63 -44.35 16.40 4.35
CA ILE A 63 -45.12 15.30 3.77
C ILE A 63 -45.37 14.24 4.85
N PRO A 64 -46.63 13.93 5.22
CA PRO A 64 -46.95 12.82 6.11
C PRO A 64 -46.59 11.48 5.44
N GLY A 65 -45.85 10.63 6.15
CA GLY A 65 -45.29 9.38 5.61
C GLY A 65 -43.80 9.44 5.23
N GLY A 66 -43.20 10.63 5.25
CA GLY A 66 -41.77 10.85 5.04
C GLY A 66 -41.41 11.20 3.60
N SER A 67 -40.48 12.15 3.44
CA SER A 67 -40.03 12.63 2.13
C SER A 67 -39.13 11.60 1.43
N PRO A 68 -39.45 11.19 0.18
CA PRO A 68 -38.57 10.35 -0.64
C PRO A 68 -37.18 10.96 -0.82
N ARG A 69 -37.08 12.30 -0.90
CA ARG A 69 -35.81 13.03 -1.00
C ARG A 69 -34.95 12.85 0.26
N LYS A 70 -35.56 12.84 1.44
CA LYS A 70 -34.84 12.56 2.70
C LYS A 70 -34.32 11.12 2.75
N GLN A 71 -35.07 10.16 2.22
CA GLN A 71 -34.62 8.76 2.13
C GLN A 71 -33.43 8.64 1.17
N ARG A 72 -33.56 9.23 -0.02
CA ARG A 72 -32.49 9.29 -1.02
C ARG A 72 -31.21 9.92 -0.47
N ARG A 73 -31.32 11.07 0.19
CA ARG A 73 -30.18 11.75 0.83
C ARG A 73 -29.48 10.86 1.86
N ARG A 74 -30.22 10.08 2.66
CA ARG A 74 -29.63 9.15 3.63
C ARG A 74 -28.81 8.07 2.94
N GLN A 75 -29.32 7.51 1.84
CA GLN A 75 -28.60 6.52 1.04
C GLN A 75 -27.30 7.11 0.46
N LEU A 76 -27.36 8.31 -0.13
CA LEU A 76 -26.17 8.97 -0.68
C LEU A 76 -25.14 9.33 0.40
N LYS A 77 -25.57 9.81 1.57
CA LYS A 77 -24.67 10.06 2.71
C LYS A 77 -23.97 8.79 3.18
N HIS A 78 -24.65 7.66 3.15
CA HIS A 78 -24.04 6.36 3.46
C HIS A 78 -22.99 5.96 2.41
N LEU A 79 -23.30 6.07 1.12
CA LEU A 79 -22.34 5.77 0.04
C LEU A 79 -21.11 6.69 0.11
N ARG A 80 -21.33 7.99 0.32
CA ARG A 80 -20.24 8.95 0.50
C ARG A 80 -19.33 8.56 1.68
N HIS A 81 -19.91 8.17 2.81
CA HIS A 81 -19.14 7.71 3.96
C HIS A 81 -18.27 6.49 3.61
N LEU A 82 -18.81 5.50 2.91
CA LEU A 82 -18.05 4.33 2.47
C LEU A 82 -16.85 4.73 1.57
N VAL A 83 -17.09 5.57 0.56
CA VAL A 83 -16.01 5.96 -0.35
C VAL A 83 -14.97 6.83 0.36
N ARG A 84 -15.41 7.91 1.01
CA ARG A 84 -14.54 8.93 1.61
C ARG A 84 -13.81 8.45 2.85
N ASP A 85 -14.51 7.76 3.75
CA ASP A 85 -13.99 7.46 5.09
C ASP A 85 -13.46 6.03 5.20
N GLU A 86 -13.93 5.09 4.37
CA GLU A 86 -13.43 3.72 4.37
C GLU A 86 -12.51 3.38 3.20
N TYR A 87 -12.93 3.60 1.96
CA TYR A 87 -12.25 3.02 0.79
C TYR A 87 -11.04 3.84 0.37
N LEU A 88 -11.19 5.15 0.25
CA LEU A 88 -10.15 6.06 -0.20
C LEU A 88 -8.92 6.06 0.73
N PRO A 89 -9.06 6.16 2.08
CA PRO A 89 -7.91 6.08 2.99
C PRO A 89 -7.20 4.72 2.94
N ARG A 90 -7.96 3.62 2.77
CA ARG A 90 -7.39 2.27 2.64
C ARG A 90 -6.63 2.11 1.33
N LYS A 91 -7.16 2.64 0.21
CA LYS A 91 -6.49 2.62 -1.10
C LYS A 91 -5.20 3.43 -1.09
N GLN A 92 -5.21 4.62 -0.52
CA GLN A 92 -4.00 5.44 -0.35
C GLN A 92 -2.94 4.70 0.47
N LYS A 93 -3.37 4.04 1.56
CA LYS A 93 -2.48 3.23 2.39
C LYS A 93 -1.88 2.04 1.63
N TYR A 94 -2.66 1.33 0.81
CA TYR A 94 -2.11 0.24 0.00
C TYR A 94 -1.11 0.74 -1.03
N ARG A 95 -1.38 1.89 -1.69
CA ARG A 95 -0.42 2.53 -2.59
C ARG A 95 0.91 2.81 -1.92
N GLN A 96 0.88 3.45 -0.74
CA GLN A 96 2.09 3.70 0.06
C GLN A 96 2.80 2.41 0.45
N TYR A 97 2.05 1.36 0.80
CA TYR A 97 2.63 0.07 1.14
C TYR A 97 3.34 -0.55 -0.05
N HIS A 98 2.76 -0.48 -1.26
CA HIS A 98 3.41 -0.94 -2.49
C HIS A 98 4.69 -0.15 -2.80
N GLU A 99 4.68 1.16 -2.60
CA GLU A 99 5.88 2.00 -2.73
C GLU A 99 6.98 1.58 -1.75
N TRP A 100 6.63 1.31 -0.49
CA TRP A 100 7.59 0.80 0.48
C TRP A 100 8.03 -0.63 0.16
N PHE A 101 7.13 -1.50 -0.29
CA PHE A 101 7.49 -2.86 -0.67
C PHE A 101 8.48 -2.86 -1.83
N GLY A 102 8.31 -2.08 -2.89
CA GLY A 102 9.15 -2.22 -4.08
C GLY A 102 9.23 -3.71 -4.50
N ASP A 103 10.44 -4.28 -4.49
CA ASP A 103 10.67 -5.69 -4.84
C ASP A 103 10.68 -6.68 -3.65
N ARG A 104 10.49 -6.21 -2.41
CA ARG A 104 10.53 -7.05 -1.18
C ARG A 104 9.15 -7.44 -0.69
N ASN A 105 9.12 -8.53 0.08
CA ASN A 105 7.88 -9.13 0.60
C ASN A 105 7.45 -8.63 1.99
N SER A 106 8.29 -7.87 2.70
CA SER A 106 8.03 -7.40 4.07
C SER A 106 8.80 -6.13 4.38
N PHE A 107 8.26 -5.28 5.25
CA PHE A 107 8.94 -4.09 5.79
C PHE A 107 8.48 -3.84 7.24
N SER A 108 9.29 -3.16 8.06
CA SER A 108 8.87 -2.75 9.41
C SER A 108 7.95 -1.55 9.38
N LYS A 109 6.91 -1.55 10.24
CA LYS A 109 6.00 -0.40 10.36
C LYS A 109 6.65 0.87 10.92
N THR A 110 7.72 0.72 11.69
CA THR A 110 8.44 1.84 12.32
C THR A 110 9.64 2.29 11.52
N ASP A 111 10.29 1.35 10.84
CA ASP A 111 11.45 1.58 10.00
C ASP A 111 11.21 0.90 8.66
N HIS A 112 10.66 1.67 7.71
CA HIS A 112 10.25 1.11 6.44
C HIS A 112 11.44 0.49 5.70
N ASP A 113 12.69 0.86 5.92
CA ASP A 113 13.83 0.29 5.19
C ASP A 113 14.26 -1.10 5.71
N ALA A 114 13.83 -1.48 6.92
CA ALA A 114 14.14 -2.77 7.52
C ALA A 114 13.21 -3.89 7.01
N THR A 115 13.78 -5.06 6.72
CA THR A 115 13.03 -6.25 6.27
C THR A 115 12.86 -7.21 7.44
N PHE A 116 11.71 -7.89 7.53
CA PHE A 116 11.52 -8.95 8.52
C PHE A 116 12.35 -10.19 8.15
N MET A 117 13.23 -10.59 9.05
CA MET A 117 14.14 -11.72 8.87
C MET A 117 14.22 -12.58 10.12
N ARG A 118 14.65 -13.82 9.96
CA ARG A 118 14.89 -14.72 11.09
C ARG A 118 16.25 -14.38 11.70
N MET A 119 16.23 -13.92 12.94
CA MET A 119 17.47 -13.59 13.66
C MET A 119 18.19 -14.86 14.12
N LYS A 120 19.52 -14.77 14.26
CA LYS A 120 20.32 -15.84 14.89
C LYS A 120 19.93 -16.01 16.36
N GLU A 121 19.73 -14.89 17.04
CA GLU A 121 19.23 -14.85 18.41
C GLU A 121 17.71 -14.96 18.43
N ASP A 122 17.23 -16.15 18.76
CA ASP A 122 15.82 -16.45 19.00
C ASP A 122 15.64 -17.00 20.42
N PRO A 123 15.65 -16.13 21.46
CA PRO A 123 15.58 -16.57 22.86
C PRO A 123 14.30 -17.33 23.19
N MET A 124 13.20 -17.01 22.50
CA MET A 124 11.90 -17.65 22.70
C MET A 124 11.72 -18.92 21.86
N GLN A 125 12.68 -19.24 20.97
CA GLN A 125 12.67 -20.38 20.05
C GLN A 125 11.37 -20.52 19.25
N ASN A 126 10.68 -19.40 18.99
CA ASN A 126 9.39 -19.38 18.32
C ASN A 126 9.51 -19.05 16.81
N GLY A 127 10.74 -18.83 16.33
CA GLY A 127 11.01 -18.48 14.93
C GLY A 127 10.47 -17.11 14.53
N GLN A 128 10.21 -16.22 15.50
CA GLN A 128 9.65 -14.90 15.21
C GLN A 128 10.60 -14.08 14.33
N LEU A 129 10.07 -13.61 13.21
CA LEU A 129 10.79 -12.67 12.37
C LEU A 129 10.89 -11.32 13.08
N LYS A 130 12.06 -10.71 13.04
CA LYS A 130 12.30 -9.36 13.54
C LYS A 130 12.76 -8.48 12.39
N PRO A 131 12.41 -7.19 12.41
CA PRO A 131 12.93 -6.27 11.41
C PRO A 131 14.44 -6.12 11.60
N GLY A 132 15.17 -6.18 10.51
CA GLY A 132 16.62 -6.06 10.53
C GLY A 132 17.20 -5.67 9.19
N TYR A 133 18.51 -5.57 9.18
CA TYR A 133 19.33 -5.29 8.01
C TYR A 133 20.35 -6.41 7.85
N ASN A 134 20.53 -6.89 6.63
CA ASN A 134 21.55 -7.87 6.35
C ASN A 134 22.84 -7.14 5.92
N LEU A 135 23.79 -6.99 6.86
CA LEU A 135 25.05 -6.29 6.65
C LEU A 135 26.13 -7.26 6.15
N GLN A 136 26.76 -6.89 5.03
CA GLN A 136 27.89 -7.60 4.44
C GLN A 136 29.13 -6.75 4.54
N ILE A 137 30.25 -7.40 4.86
CA ILE A 137 31.51 -6.74 5.11
C ILE A 137 32.60 -7.53 4.39
N ALA A 138 33.45 -6.84 3.64
CA ALA A 138 34.66 -7.39 3.06
C ALA A 138 35.86 -6.91 3.85
N THR A 139 36.67 -7.86 4.30
CA THR A 139 37.86 -7.58 5.09
C THR A 139 39.11 -8.14 4.45
N GLN A 140 40.22 -7.40 4.55
CA GLN A 140 41.55 -7.86 4.14
C GLN A 140 42.58 -7.38 5.14
N SER A 141 43.50 -8.25 5.56
CA SER A 141 44.57 -7.91 6.51
C SER A 141 44.08 -7.19 7.77
N GLN A 142 42.95 -7.63 8.33
CA GLN A 142 42.25 -7.03 9.49
C GLN A 142 41.63 -5.65 9.25
N PHE A 143 41.60 -5.15 8.01
CA PHE A 143 40.89 -3.92 7.64
C PHE A 143 39.56 -4.22 6.97
N VAL A 144 38.54 -3.41 7.29
CA VAL A 144 37.28 -3.38 6.53
C VAL A 144 37.50 -2.51 5.29
N LEU A 145 37.32 -3.09 4.10
CA LEU A 145 37.51 -2.40 2.83
C LEU A 145 36.17 -1.96 2.22
N TYR A 146 35.16 -2.82 2.29
CA TYR A 146 33.84 -2.57 1.71
C TYR A 146 32.76 -3.07 2.66
N TYR A 147 31.60 -2.46 2.59
CA TYR A 147 30.39 -2.94 3.26
C TYR A 147 29.17 -2.70 2.38
N GLN A 148 28.13 -3.50 2.58
CA GLN A 148 26.85 -3.31 1.93
C GLN A 148 25.72 -3.71 2.87
N VAL A 149 24.67 -2.89 2.90
CA VAL A 149 23.43 -3.20 3.60
C VAL A 149 22.43 -3.74 2.61
N ASN A 150 21.97 -4.96 2.84
CA ASN A 150 21.01 -5.65 1.99
C ASN A 150 19.67 -5.80 2.71
N GLN A 151 18.59 -5.64 1.94
CA GLN A 151 17.22 -5.87 2.40
C GLN A 151 16.79 -7.34 2.26
N ARG A 152 17.68 -8.23 1.81
CA ARG A 152 17.41 -9.66 1.65
C ARG A 152 17.66 -10.42 2.95
N PRO A 153 16.71 -11.24 3.42
CA PRO A 153 16.89 -12.03 4.65
C PRO A 153 18.01 -13.07 4.59
N THR A 154 18.44 -13.48 3.40
CA THR A 154 19.47 -14.52 3.19
C THR A 154 20.58 -14.03 2.27
N ASP A 155 21.80 -14.53 2.50
CA ASP A 155 23.03 -14.11 1.81
C ASP A 155 23.20 -14.72 0.41
N GLN A 156 22.55 -15.85 0.12
CA GLN A 156 22.72 -16.61 -1.13
C GLN A 156 22.71 -15.79 -2.44
N ARG A 157 21.95 -14.70 -2.50
CA ARG A 157 21.80 -13.89 -3.73
C ARG A 157 22.44 -12.50 -3.64
N THR A 158 23.35 -12.29 -2.70
CA THR A 158 23.90 -10.96 -2.38
C THR A 158 25.40 -10.84 -2.66
N LEU A 159 26.15 -11.95 -2.70
CA LEU A 159 27.59 -11.93 -3.01
C LEU A 159 27.88 -11.28 -4.37
N MET A 160 27.19 -11.72 -5.42
CA MET A 160 27.41 -11.18 -6.77
C MET A 160 27.12 -9.67 -6.85
N PRO A 161 25.98 -9.16 -6.34
CA PRO A 161 25.77 -7.73 -6.15
C PRO A 161 26.89 -7.04 -5.37
N PHE A 162 27.33 -7.62 -4.25
CA PHE A 162 28.35 -7.04 -3.38
C PHE A 162 29.70 -6.91 -4.07
N LEU A 163 30.17 -7.96 -4.74
CA LEU A 163 31.43 -7.93 -5.49
C LEU A 163 31.42 -6.91 -6.63
N LYS A 164 30.26 -6.65 -7.26
CA LYS A 164 30.13 -5.61 -8.30
C LYS A 164 30.33 -4.19 -7.77
N THR A 165 30.17 -3.97 -6.46
CA THR A 165 30.42 -2.66 -5.84
C THR A 165 31.90 -2.40 -5.57
N MET A 166 32.73 -3.46 -5.58
CA MET A 166 34.14 -3.37 -5.26
C MET A 166 34.97 -2.94 -6.48
N ASN A 167 35.98 -2.11 -6.24
CA ASN A 167 36.93 -1.72 -7.29
C ASN A 167 38.20 -2.55 -7.23
N PHE A 168 38.20 -3.69 -7.94
CA PHE A 168 39.34 -4.61 -7.99
C PHE A 168 40.62 -4.04 -8.63
N THR A 169 40.54 -2.89 -9.32
CA THR A 169 41.74 -2.22 -9.82
C THR A 169 42.51 -1.51 -8.71
N GLN A 170 41.79 -0.98 -7.71
CA GLN A 170 42.37 -0.30 -6.55
C GLN A 170 42.66 -1.26 -5.41
N THR A 171 41.82 -2.30 -5.26
CA THR A 171 41.99 -3.37 -4.27
C THR A 171 42.15 -4.71 -4.99
N PRO A 172 43.33 -4.99 -5.56
CA PRO A 172 43.58 -6.26 -6.23
C PRO A 172 43.57 -7.40 -5.21
N VAL A 173 42.82 -8.45 -5.53
CA VAL A 173 42.69 -9.66 -4.69
C VAL A 173 42.97 -10.89 -5.53
N ASN A 174 43.72 -11.84 -4.96
CA ASN A 174 44.02 -13.11 -5.62
C ASN A 174 42.89 -14.13 -5.46
N TYR A 175 42.22 -14.10 -4.30
CA TYR A 175 41.15 -15.02 -3.94
C TYR A 175 40.06 -14.28 -3.19
N ILE A 176 38.81 -14.66 -3.43
CA ILE A 176 37.66 -14.23 -2.65
C ILE A 176 37.21 -15.44 -1.85
N VAL A 177 37.18 -15.27 -0.52
CA VAL A 177 36.69 -16.29 0.41
C VAL A 177 35.39 -15.75 1.01
N ALA A 178 34.33 -16.54 0.93
CA ALA A 178 33.02 -16.22 1.49
C ALA A 178 32.56 -17.34 2.42
N ASP A 179 31.57 -17.06 3.26
CA ASP A 179 30.97 -18.09 4.10
C ASP A 179 30.19 -19.12 3.27
N ALA A 180 29.90 -20.28 3.87
CA ALA A 180 29.08 -21.31 3.25
C ALA A 180 27.59 -20.91 3.09
N GLY A 181 27.16 -19.79 3.67
CA GLY A 181 25.80 -19.27 3.56
C GLY A 181 25.49 -18.67 2.19
N TYR A 182 26.51 -18.36 1.39
CA TYR A 182 26.34 -17.89 0.02
C TYR A 182 26.02 -18.98 -1.00
N GLY A 183 26.19 -20.27 -0.67
CA GLY A 183 25.92 -21.41 -1.55
C GLY A 183 26.90 -22.55 -1.38
#